data_AF-A0A6A5BEN5-F1
#
_entry.id   AF-A0A6A5BEN5-F1
#
_cell.length_a   1.000
_cell.length_b   1.000
_cell.length_c   1.000
_cell.angle_alpha   90.00
_cell.angle_beta   90.00
_cell.angle_gamma   90.00
#
_symmetry.space_group_name_H-M   'P 1'
#
loop_
_entity.id
_entity.type
_entity.pdbx_description
1 polymer ?
#
loop_
_entity_poly.entity_id
_entity_poly.type
_entity_poly.pdbx_seq_one_letter_code
_entity_poly.pdbx_strand_id
1 'polypeptide(L)'
;MVFGIKFIVDVASGKNVFQAARESLNPFPQVTAPINTVKDIVTGRNVVETLVDHTIQMDPLLSTAQQVLNPKKGLSVLIYDSTNEHESTRDQFASISWAVGSSFFEAVNKFDRVIRAKSWDQVVRELNQIADSGELIREVQFWGHGSPGKVFIGQDELTTEVLDTPSWVSLSKRKIFHQNALWWFRSCSTCNRNEGRSFAKKFVDLFGVRMGGHTVFIHAIHAGLVCLRPGQEPSWSDEDGTWCLATDMGHHSLN
;
A
#
# COMPACT_ATOMS: atom_id res chain seq x y z
N MET A 1 -19.67 17.25 -0.07
CA MET A 1 -20.44 16.03 0.31
C MET A 1 -21.60 15.71 -0.65
N VAL A 2 -22.17 16.69 -1.37
CA VAL A 2 -23.34 16.51 -2.27
C VAL A 2 -23.00 15.82 -3.62
N PHE A 3 -21.79 15.96 -4.13
CA PHE A 3 -21.37 15.44 -5.45
C PHE A 3 -21.33 13.90 -5.51
N GLY A 4 -20.73 13.26 -4.51
CA GLY A 4 -20.57 11.79 -4.49
C GLY A 4 -21.89 11.04 -4.38
N ILE A 5 -22.85 11.57 -3.61
CA ILE A 5 -24.13 10.90 -3.36
C ILE A 5 -25.01 10.90 -4.63
N LYS A 6 -25.06 12.02 -5.38
CA LYS A 6 -25.87 12.12 -6.60
C LYS A 6 -25.32 11.23 -7.73
N PHE A 7 -24.00 11.25 -7.95
CA PHE A 7 -23.36 10.43 -8.97
C PHE A 7 -23.59 8.93 -8.76
N ILE A 8 -23.46 8.46 -7.51
CA ILE A 8 -23.69 7.06 -7.15
C ILE A 8 -25.16 6.66 -7.37
N VAL A 9 -26.12 7.52 -6.99
CA VAL A 9 -27.56 7.27 -7.20
C VAL A 9 -27.91 7.22 -8.68
N ASP A 10 -27.33 8.12 -9.49
CA ASP A 10 -27.61 8.18 -10.93
C ASP A 10 -27.07 6.93 -11.67
N VAL A 11 -25.87 6.44 -11.33
CA VAL A 11 -25.33 5.18 -11.90
C VAL A 11 -26.15 3.96 -11.44
N ALA A 12 -26.55 3.91 -10.17
CA ALA A 12 -27.39 2.83 -9.65
C ALA A 12 -28.80 2.79 -10.30
N SER A 13 -29.28 3.93 -10.80
CA SER A 13 -30.56 4.02 -11.53
C SER A 13 -30.47 3.63 -13.02
N GLY A 14 -29.32 3.12 -13.47
CA GLY A 14 -29.12 2.63 -14.84
C GLY A 14 -28.67 3.70 -15.84
N LYS A 15 -28.34 4.91 -15.38
CA LYS A 15 -27.71 5.90 -16.27
C LYS A 15 -26.31 5.45 -16.63
N ASN A 16 -25.95 5.70 -17.88
CA ASN A 16 -24.57 5.56 -18.28
C ASN A 16 -23.70 6.52 -17.45
N VAL A 17 -22.52 6.05 -17.05
CA VAL A 17 -21.60 6.74 -16.12
C VAL A 17 -21.23 8.14 -16.61
N PHE A 18 -21.11 8.33 -17.93
CA PHE A 18 -20.78 9.63 -18.52
C PHE A 18 -21.93 10.64 -18.42
N GLN A 19 -23.17 10.18 -18.57
CA GLN A 19 -24.36 11.02 -18.42
C GLN A 19 -24.55 11.43 -16.96
N ALA A 20 -24.40 10.47 -16.03
CA ALA A 20 -24.48 10.74 -14.58
C ALA A 20 -23.41 11.74 -14.10
N ALA A 21 -22.17 11.63 -14.60
CA ALA A 21 -21.09 12.57 -14.28
C ALA A 21 -21.35 13.98 -14.80
N ARG A 22 -21.77 14.09 -16.07
CA ARG A 22 -22.03 15.38 -16.73
C ARG A 22 -23.16 16.15 -16.05
N GLU A 23 -24.26 15.48 -15.70
CA GLU A 23 -25.40 16.10 -15.01
C GLU A 23 -25.06 16.54 -13.58
N SER A 24 -24.16 15.81 -12.91
CA SER A 24 -23.71 16.14 -11.54
C SER A 24 -22.73 17.32 -11.48
N LEU A 25 -22.11 17.67 -12.62
CA LEU A 25 -21.15 18.79 -12.75
C LEU A 25 -21.79 20.10 -13.25
N ASN A 26 -23.08 20.08 -13.59
CA ASN A 26 -23.76 21.18 -14.27
C ASN A 26 -23.94 22.53 -13.51
N PRO A 27 -23.77 22.65 -12.17
CA PRO A 27 -23.84 23.97 -11.53
C PRO A 27 -22.50 24.75 -11.54
N PHE A 28 -21.40 24.22 -12.08
CA PHE A 28 -20.10 24.91 -12.10
C PHE A 28 -19.84 25.63 -13.44
N PRO A 29 -19.22 26.82 -13.42
CA PRO A 29 -18.92 27.57 -14.64
C PRO A 29 -18.03 26.75 -15.57
N GLN A 30 -18.33 26.79 -16.86
CA GLN A 30 -17.62 26.01 -17.88
C GLN A 30 -16.16 26.46 -17.99
N VAL A 31 -15.26 25.68 -17.41
CA VAL A 31 -13.82 25.78 -17.66
C VAL A 31 -13.52 25.04 -18.96
N THR A 32 -13.03 25.76 -19.96
CA THR A 32 -12.54 25.17 -21.22
C THR A 32 -11.20 24.49 -20.98
N ALA A 33 -11.25 23.25 -20.48
CA ALA A 33 -10.12 22.33 -20.48
C ALA A 33 -10.11 21.47 -21.76
N PRO A 34 -8.93 21.00 -22.23
CA PRO A 34 -8.85 20.10 -23.38
C PRO A 34 -9.74 18.86 -23.18
N ILE A 35 -10.40 18.39 -24.25
CA ILE A 35 -11.40 17.32 -24.25
C ILE A 35 -10.94 16.02 -23.57
N ASN A 36 -9.63 15.76 -23.50
CA ASN A 36 -9.08 14.59 -22.83
C ASN A 36 -9.13 14.69 -21.28
N THR A 37 -8.92 15.88 -20.70
CA THR A 37 -8.95 16.09 -19.24
C THR A 37 -10.34 15.81 -18.64
N VAL A 38 -11.40 16.08 -19.41
CA VAL A 38 -12.78 15.78 -19.00
C VAL A 38 -13.07 14.28 -19.05
N LYS A 39 -12.48 13.54 -19.99
CA LYS A 39 -12.61 12.08 -20.10
C LYS A 39 -11.93 11.37 -18.92
N ASP A 40 -10.84 11.94 -18.41
CA ASP A 40 -10.04 11.36 -17.33
C ASP A 40 -10.60 11.65 -15.93
N ILE A 41 -11.24 12.80 -15.73
CA ILE A 41 -11.98 13.11 -14.48
C ILE A 41 -13.22 12.20 -14.34
N VAL A 42 -13.84 11.82 -15.47
CA VAL A 42 -15.08 11.01 -15.49
C VAL A 42 -14.83 9.51 -15.22
N THR A 43 -13.59 9.03 -15.35
CA THR A 43 -13.21 7.65 -14.97
C THR A 43 -12.77 7.52 -13.51
N GLY A 44 -12.93 8.59 -12.71
CA GLY A 44 -12.53 8.61 -11.29
C GLY A 44 -11.04 8.78 -11.06
N ARG A 45 -10.25 9.09 -12.11
CA ARG A 45 -8.85 9.49 -11.97
C ARG A 45 -8.77 10.96 -11.59
N ASN A 46 -7.93 11.26 -10.61
CA ASN A 46 -7.72 12.66 -10.22
C ASN A 46 -6.87 13.35 -11.31
N VAL A 47 -7.07 14.66 -11.54
CA VAL A 47 -6.31 15.46 -12.55
C VAL A 47 -4.79 15.33 -12.36
N VAL A 48 -4.37 15.07 -11.12
CA VAL A 48 -2.98 14.81 -10.72
C VAL A 48 -2.46 13.45 -11.23
N GLU A 49 -3.29 12.40 -11.24
CA GLU A 49 -2.93 11.08 -11.79
C GLU A 49 -2.82 11.13 -13.31
N THR A 50 -3.67 11.91 -13.99
CA THR A 50 -3.58 12.16 -15.43
C THR A 50 -2.32 12.96 -15.81
N LEU A 51 -1.95 13.95 -14.99
CA LEU A 51 -0.71 14.73 -15.18
C LEU A 51 0.53 13.86 -14.93
N VAL A 52 0.49 12.95 -13.96
CA VAL A 52 1.55 11.97 -13.70
C VAL A 52 1.64 10.94 -14.82
N ASP A 53 0.52 10.42 -15.33
CA ASP A 53 0.51 9.49 -16.47
C ASP A 53 1.03 10.13 -17.77
N HIS A 54 0.76 11.42 -18.00
CA HIS A 54 1.37 12.15 -19.12
C HIS A 54 2.86 12.47 -18.92
N THR A 55 3.33 12.53 -17.68
CA THR A 55 4.77 12.67 -17.38
C THR A 55 5.49 11.32 -17.48
N ILE A 56 4.81 10.20 -17.17
CA ILE A 56 5.31 8.81 -17.26
C ILE A 56 5.25 8.25 -18.68
N GLN A 57 4.42 8.81 -19.57
CA GLN A 57 4.46 8.49 -21.01
C GLN A 57 5.80 8.86 -21.68
N MET A 58 6.65 9.64 -21.00
CA MET A 58 8.10 9.63 -21.21
C MET A 58 8.71 8.88 -20.03
N ASP A 59 8.92 7.57 -20.04
CA ASP A 59 9.73 6.88 -21.01
C ASP A 59 9.80 5.39 -20.58
N PRO A 60 9.08 4.47 -21.26
CA PRO A 60 9.20 3.03 -21.04
C PRO A 60 10.62 2.51 -21.25
N LEU A 61 11.43 3.18 -22.08
CA LEU A 61 12.84 2.85 -22.30
C LEU A 61 13.72 3.29 -21.13
N LEU A 62 13.40 4.37 -20.41
CA LEU A 62 14.10 4.77 -19.16
C LEU A 62 13.84 3.78 -18.03
N SER A 63 12.60 3.30 -17.85
CA SER A 63 12.31 2.30 -16.80
C SER A 63 12.94 0.95 -17.12
N THR A 64 12.93 0.55 -18.40
CA THR A 64 13.63 -0.65 -18.90
C THR A 64 15.15 -0.49 -18.76
N ALA A 65 15.70 0.67 -19.12
CA ALA A 65 17.12 0.97 -18.99
C ALA A 65 17.55 1.03 -17.51
N GLN A 66 16.76 1.60 -16.60
CA GLN A 66 17.05 1.58 -15.17
C GLN A 66 16.97 0.18 -14.56
N GLN A 67 16.02 -0.66 -14.99
CA GLN A 67 15.96 -2.07 -14.56
C GLN A 67 17.14 -2.89 -15.07
N VAL A 68 17.60 -2.62 -16.30
CA VAL A 68 18.76 -3.29 -16.90
C VAL A 68 20.08 -2.79 -16.29
N LEU A 69 20.19 -1.50 -15.99
CA LEU A 69 21.39 -0.87 -15.42
C LEU A 69 21.51 -1.06 -13.90
N ASN A 70 20.42 -1.37 -13.21
CA ASN A 70 20.40 -1.58 -11.77
C ASN A 70 19.66 -2.89 -11.47
N PRO A 71 20.28 -4.06 -11.71
CA PRO A 71 19.64 -5.34 -11.44
C PRO A 71 19.18 -5.33 -9.99
N LYS A 72 17.85 -5.42 -9.79
CA LYS A 72 17.25 -5.46 -8.46
C LYS A 72 17.90 -6.60 -7.69
N LYS A 73 18.83 -6.28 -6.77
CA LYS A 73 19.40 -7.27 -5.87
C LYS A 73 18.34 -7.58 -4.81
N GLY A 74 17.60 -8.66 -5.03
CA GLY A 74 16.60 -9.20 -4.11
C GLY A 74 15.15 -8.99 -4.52
N LEU A 75 14.28 -9.85 -3.97
CA LEU A 75 12.85 -9.90 -4.24
C LEU A 75 12.10 -8.73 -3.60
N SER A 76 11.17 -8.18 -4.36
CA SER A 76 10.08 -7.34 -3.86
C SER A 76 8.79 -8.15 -3.76
N VAL A 77 8.20 -8.16 -2.57
CA VAL A 77 7.00 -8.91 -2.25
C VAL A 77 5.87 -7.95 -1.93
N LEU A 78 4.73 -8.12 -2.58
CA LEU A 78 3.47 -7.50 -2.16
C LEU A 78 2.66 -8.53 -1.38
N ILE A 79 2.16 -8.13 -0.22
CA ILE A 79 1.18 -8.87 0.57
C ILE A 79 -0.05 -7.99 0.64
N TYR A 80 -1.23 -8.52 0.33
CA TYR A 80 -2.46 -7.78 0.55
C TYR A 80 -3.56 -8.65 1.18
N ASP A 81 -4.43 -7.99 1.94
CA ASP A 81 -5.61 -8.60 2.54
C ASP A 81 -6.66 -8.93 1.47
N SER A 82 -6.87 -10.21 1.23
CA SER A 82 -7.82 -10.74 0.24
C SER A 82 -9.06 -11.38 0.88
N THR A 83 -9.37 -11.14 2.16
CA THR A 83 -10.51 -11.80 2.82
C THR A 83 -11.87 -11.32 2.31
N ASN A 84 -11.95 -10.05 1.89
CA ASN A 84 -13.22 -9.40 1.57
C ASN A 84 -13.51 -9.30 0.06
N GLU A 85 -12.81 -10.06 -0.79
CA GLU A 85 -13.04 -10.07 -2.25
C GLU A 85 -14.48 -10.51 -2.64
N HIS A 86 -15.28 -11.00 -1.68
CA HIS A 86 -16.62 -11.56 -1.93
C HIS A 86 -17.76 -11.04 -1.02
N GLU A 87 -17.54 -10.11 -0.08
CA GLU A 87 -18.59 -9.65 0.86
C GLU A 87 -19.00 -8.18 0.62
N SER A 88 -20.29 -7.83 0.77
CA SER A 88 -20.94 -6.61 0.20
C SER A 88 -20.97 -5.34 1.06
N THR A 89 -20.01 -5.11 1.97
CA THR A 89 -20.03 -3.96 2.90
C THR A 89 -19.04 -2.84 2.52
N ARG A 90 -19.07 -1.73 3.27
CA ARG A 90 -18.22 -0.53 3.08
C ARG A 90 -16.71 -0.85 3.00
N ASP A 91 -16.26 -1.95 3.60
CA ASP A 91 -14.88 -2.42 3.56
C ASP A 91 -14.46 -2.95 2.16
N GLN A 92 -15.42 -3.14 1.24
CA GLN A 92 -15.13 -3.45 -0.16
C GLN A 92 -14.30 -2.39 -0.84
N PHE A 93 -14.51 -1.09 -0.57
CA PHE A 93 -13.83 -0.07 -1.36
C PHE A 93 -12.31 -0.13 -1.19
N ALA A 94 -11.83 -0.38 0.02
CA ALA A 94 -10.41 -0.59 0.29
C ALA A 94 -9.93 -1.89 -0.36
N SER A 95 -10.67 -2.99 -0.16
CA SER A 95 -10.32 -4.31 -0.68
C SER A 95 -10.28 -4.38 -2.21
N ILE A 96 -11.26 -3.76 -2.89
CA ILE A 96 -11.32 -3.60 -4.35
C ILE A 96 -10.15 -2.74 -4.82
N SER A 97 -9.86 -1.64 -4.13
CA SER A 97 -8.72 -0.77 -4.49
C SER A 97 -7.39 -1.53 -4.38
N TRP A 98 -7.24 -2.39 -3.37
CA TRP A 98 -6.06 -3.25 -3.23
C TRP A 98 -5.99 -4.29 -4.35
N ALA A 99 -7.08 -5.01 -4.64
CA ALA A 99 -7.11 -6.02 -5.69
C ALA A 99 -6.86 -5.42 -7.09
N VAL A 100 -7.48 -4.27 -7.41
CA VAL A 100 -7.25 -3.56 -8.68
C VAL A 100 -5.82 -3.05 -8.75
N GLY A 101 -5.31 -2.45 -7.66
CA GLY A 101 -3.93 -1.97 -7.58
C GLY A 101 -2.89 -3.09 -7.69
N SER A 102 -3.14 -4.25 -7.09
CA SER A 102 -2.24 -5.40 -7.16
C SER A 102 -2.24 -6.01 -8.57
N SER A 103 -3.40 -6.18 -9.20
CA SER A 103 -3.47 -6.64 -10.61
C SER A 103 -2.77 -5.69 -11.57
N PHE A 104 -2.89 -4.38 -11.37
CA PHE A 104 -2.11 -3.40 -12.14
C PHE A 104 -0.60 -3.57 -11.91
N PHE A 105 -0.16 -3.75 -10.66
CA PHE A 105 1.25 -3.91 -10.35
C PHE A 105 1.85 -5.25 -10.76
N GLU A 106 1.05 -6.31 -10.79
CA GLU A 106 1.39 -7.59 -11.45
C GLU A 106 1.61 -7.35 -12.94
N ALA A 107 0.69 -6.64 -13.62
CA ALA A 107 0.81 -6.37 -15.06
C ALA A 107 2.05 -5.55 -15.43
N VAL A 108 2.53 -4.67 -14.54
CA VAL A 108 3.76 -3.87 -14.76
C VAL A 108 5.02 -4.45 -14.10
N ASN A 109 4.97 -5.70 -13.59
CA ASN A 109 6.10 -6.37 -12.93
C ASN A 109 6.78 -5.52 -11.83
N LYS A 110 5.98 -4.77 -11.05
CA LYS A 110 6.53 -3.96 -9.96
C LYS A 110 7.09 -4.84 -8.84
N PHE A 111 6.34 -5.87 -8.48
CA PHE A 111 6.67 -6.86 -7.47
C PHE A 111 7.01 -8.20 -8.13
N ASP A 112 7.99 -8.89 -7.58
CA ASP A 112 8.45 -10.20 -8.07
C ASP A 112 7.56 -11.34 -7.54
N ARG A 113 6.89 -11.10 -6.40
CA ARG A 113 5.92 -12.00 -5.76
C ARG A 113 4.73 -11.22 -5.21
N VAL A 114 3.54 -11.79 -5.34
CA VAL A 114 2.31 -11.27 -4.75
C VAL A 114 1.64 -12.35 -3.92
N ILE A 115 1.40 -12.07 -2.64
CA ILE A 115 0.73 -12.94 -1.69
C ILE A 115 -0.66 -12.35 -1.44
N ARG A 116 -1.68 -13.08 -1.91
CA ARG A 116 -3.10 -12.79 -1.67
C ARG A 116 -3.50 -13.47 -0.36
N ALA A 117 -3.34 -12.76 0.74
CA ALA A 117 -3.37 -13.35 2.06
C ALA A 117 -4.79 -13.37 2.64
N LYS A 118 -5.15 -14.51 3.24
CA LYS A 118 -6.40 -14.70 4.02
C LYS A 118 -6.16 -14.83 5.53
N SER A 119 -4.89 -14.96 5.94
CA SER A 119 -4.45 -14.94 7.33
C SER A 119 -2.94 -14.66 7.41
N TRP A 120 -2.46 -14.27 8.59
CA TRP A 120 -1.04 -14.11 8.87
C TRP A 120 -0.29 -15.45 8.86
N ASP A 121 -0.95 -16.53 9.25
CA ASP A 121 -0.38 -17.88 9.13
C ASP A 121 -0.10 -18.26 7.68
N GLN A 122 -0.97 -17.86 6.73
CA GLN A 122 -0.69 -18.04 5.32
C GLN A 122 0.54 -17.24 4.91
N VAL A 123 0.64 -15.97 5.33
CA VAL A 123 1.82 -15.12 5.06
C VAL A 123 3.11 -15.80 5.55
N VAL A 124 3.13 -16.31 6.77
CA VAL A 124 4.32 -16.99 7.32
C VAL A 124 4.68 -18.23 6.50
N ARG A 125 3.70 -19.03 6.05
CA ARG A 125 3.97 -20.19 5.18
C ARG A 125 4.58 -19.78 3.85
N GLU A 126 4.04 -18.76 3.20
CA GLU A 126 4.53 -18.26 1.90
C GLU A 126 5.94 -17.65 2.03
N LEU A 127 6.20 -16.90 3.10
CA LEU A 127 7.54 -16.37 3.38
C LEU A 127 8.56 -17.47 3.69
N ASN A 128 8.15 -18.57 4.32
CA ASN A 128 9.01 -19.74 4.50
C ASN A 128 9.33 -20.42 3.16
N GLN A 129 8.40 -20.48 2.21
CA GLN A 129 8.69 -21.00 0.86
C GLN A 129 9.72 -20.15 0.13
N ILE A 130 9.64 -18.81 0.27
CA ILE A 130 10.69 -17.91 -0.24
C ILE A 130 12.02 -18.17 0.48
N ALA A 131 11.99 -18.41 1.79
CA ALA A 131 13.19 -18.79 2.54
C ALA A 131 13.85 -20.07 2.00
N ASP A 132 13.03 -21.05 1.62
CA ASP A 132 13.50 -22.34 1.10
C ASP A 132 14.09 -22.22 -0.31
N SER A 133 13.70 -21.20 -1.10
CA SER A 133 14.30 -20.95 -2.43
C SER A 133 15.70 -20.33 -2.35
N GLY A 134 16.09 -19.78 -1.19
CA GLY A 134 17.37 -19.08 -0.99
C GLY A 134 17.41 -17.65 -1.55
N GLU A 135 16.29 -17.16 -2.09
CA GLU A 135 16.17 -15.78 -2.55
C GLU A 135 16.03 -14.82 -1.35
N LEU A 136 16.69 -13.67 -1.41
CA LEU A 136 16.61 -12.65 -0.35
C LEU A 136 15.59 -11.56 -0.71
N ILE A 137 14.77 -11.20 0.26
CA ILE A 137 13.76 -10.14 0.14
C ILE A 137 14.43 -8.79 0.43
N ARG A 138 14.31 -7.85 -0.51
CA ARG A 138 14.73 -6.45 -0.33
C ARG A 138 13.59 -5.55 0.15
N GLU A 139 12.35 -5.92 -0.16
CA GLU A 139 11.18 -5.09 0.12
C GLU A 139 9.94 -5.95 0.31
N VAL A 140 9.18 -5.67 1.36
CA VAL A 140 7.81 -6.14 1.54
C VAL A 140 6.92 -4.93 1.61
N GLN A 141 5.84 -4.91 0.84
CA GLN A 141 4.72 -4.00 1.08
C GLN A 141 3.52 -4.80 1.54
N PHE A 142 2.93 -4.39 2.66
CA PHE A 142 1.69 -4.94 3.17
C PHE A 142 0.55 -3.94 2.94
N TRP A 143 -0.52 -4.38 2.28
CA TRP A 143 -1.72 -3.57 2.05
C TRP A 143 -2.90 -4.22 2.77
N GLY A 144 -3.43 -3.52 3.75
CA GLY A 144 -4.51 -4.03 4.58
C GLY A 144 -4.96 -2.99 5.58
N HIS A 145 -5.94 -3.35 6.39
CA HIS A 145 -6.38 -2.48 7.47
C HIS A 145 -5.32 -2.39 8.58
N GLY A 146 -5.35 -1.30 9.32
CA GLY A 146 -4.44 -1.04 10.44
C GLY A 146 -5.12 -0.24 11.53
N SER A 147 -4.58 -0.37 12.73
CA SER A 147 -4.90 0.47 13.88
C SER A 147 -3.64 0.61 14.74
N PRO A 148 -3.59 1.51 15.74
CA PRO A 148 -2.41 1.68 16.58
C PRO A 148 -1.89 0.34 17.13
N GLY A 149 -0.66 -0.04 16.76
CA GLY A 149 0.00 -1.25 17.25
C GLY A 149 -0.36 -2.56 16.56
N LYS A 150 -1.17 -2.54 15.49
CA LYS A 150 -1.55 -3.77 14.76
C LYS A 150 -1.97 -3.55 13.32
N VAL A 151 -1.91 -4.64 12.55
CA VAL A 151 -2.42 -4.73 11.17
C VAL A 151 -3.26 -5.99 10.98
N PHE A 152 -4.17 -5.96 10.03
CA PHE A 152 -5.22 -6.96 9.88
C PHE A 152 -5.21 -7.64 8.52
N ILE A 153 -5.46 -8.95 8.50
CA ILE A 153 -5.91 -9.69 7.33
C ILE A 153 -7.29 -10.25 7.68
N GLY A 154 -8.36 -9.63 7.18
CA GLY A 154 -9.71 -9.86 7.66
C GLY A 154 -9.84 -9.60 9.15
N GLN A 155 -10.14 -10.64 9.92
CA GLN A 155 -10.23 -10.59 11.40
C GLN A 155 -8.94 -11.07 12.09
N ASP A 156 -7.93 -11.50 11.33
CA ASP A 156 -6.67 -11.98 11.87
C ASP A 156 -5.71 -10.80 12.12
N GLU A 157 -5.30 -10.63 13.37
CA GLU A 157 -4.49 -9.49 13.81
C GLU A 157 -3.02 -9.89 13.93
N LEU A 158 -2.11 -9.05 13.41
CA LEU A 158 -0.69 -9.11 13.76
C LEU A 158 -0.39 -8.02 14.78
N THR A 159 -0.21 -8.45 16.03
CA THR A 159 0.13 -7.61 17.18
C THR A 159 1.54 -7.94 17.69
N THR A 160 1.99 -7.22 18.73
CA THR A 160 3.25 -7.55 19.43
C THR A 160 3.28 -8.97 20.00
N GLU A 161 2.14 -9.46 20.50
CA GLU A 161 2.02 -10.80 21.09
C GLU A 161 2.11 -11.88 20.01
N VAL A 162 1.52 -11.63 18.84
CA VAL A 162 1.58 -12.56 17.70
C VAL A 162 3.02 -12.69 17.18
N LEU A 163 3.81 -11.61 17.21
CA LEU A 163 5.23 -11.65 16.85
C LEU A 163 6.07 -12.55 17.76
N ASP A 164 5.61 -12.82 18.99
CA ASP A 164 6.29 -13.71 19.94
C ASP A 164 5.92 -15.20 19.75
N THR A 165 5.00 -15.51 18.85
CA THR A 165 4.62 -16.90 18.57
C THR A 165 5.76 -17.67 17.87
N PRO A 166 5.84 -19.01 18.02
CA PRO A 166 6.92 -19.80 17.42
C PRO A 166 7.04 -19.66 15.89
N SER A 167 5.93 -19.44 15.18
CA SER A 167 5.91 -19.30 13.72
C SER A 167 6.69 -18.06 13.28
N TRP A 168 6.42 -16.89 13.85
CA TRP A 168 7.14 -15.65 13.53
C TRP A 168 8.57 -15.62 14.05
N VAL A 169 8.81 -16.13 15.27
CA VAL A 169 10.17 -16.25 15.82
C VAL A 169 11.02 -17.19 14.95
N SER A 170 10.48 -18.32 14.49
CA SER A 170 11.21 -19.21 13.59
C SER A 170 11.50 -18.56 12.23
N LEU A 171 10.54 -17.83 11.67
CA LEU A 171 10.71 -17.10 10.41
C LEU A 171 11.84 -16.07 10.51
N SER A 172 11.92 -15.32 11.61
CA SER A 172 12.99 -14.32 11.80
C SER A 172 14.41 -14.93 11.73
N LYS A 173 14.58 -16.17 12.22
CA LYS A 173 15.86 -16.89 12.23
C LYS A 173 16.27 -17.39 10.85
N ARG A 174 15.35 -17.43 9.88
CA ARG A 174 15.63 -17.86 8.50
C ARG A 174 16.49 -16.86 7.72
N LYS A 175 16.65 -15.62 8.20
CA LYS A 175 17.46 -14.56 7.56
C LYS A 175 17.10 -14.32 6.09
N ILE A 176 15.81 -14.28 5.79
CA ILE A 176 15.27 -14.11 4.42
C ILE A 176 15.41 -12.70 3.87
N PHE A 177 15.84 -11.73 4.68
CA PHE A 177 15.90 -10.33 4.30
C PHE A 177 17.32 -9.89 3.97
N HIS A 178 17.45 -9.02 2.97
CA HIS A 178 18.69 -8.27 2.73
C HIS A 178 19.02 -7.34 3.91
N GLN A 179 20.32 -6.99 4.05
CA GLN A 179 20.87 -6.18 5.15
C GLN A 179 20.23 -4.78 5.32
N ASN A 180 19.49 -4.30 4.32
CA ASN A 180 18.76 -3.02 4.37
C ASN A 180 17.30 -3.17 3.90
N ALA A 181 16.74 -4.37 4.04
CA ALA A 181 15.38 -4.62 3.60
C ALA A 181 14.39 -3.67 4.29
N LEU A 182 13.31 -3.36 3.58
CA LEU A 182 12.21 -2.54 4.07
C LEU A 182 10.94 -3.40 4.14
N TRP A 183 10.28 -3.40 5.28
CA TRP A 183 8.89 -3.81 5.39
C TRP A 183 8.01 -2.59 5.56
N TRP A 184 7.14 -2.30 4.60
CA TRP A 184 6.24 -1.15 4.66
C TRP A 184 4.79 -1.60 4.87
N PHE A 185 4.25 -1.29 6.03
CA PHE A 185 2.83 -1.41 6.32
C PHE A 185 2.08 -0.21 5.75
N ARG A 186 1.46 -0.41 4.58
CA ARG A 186 0.55 0.56 3.96
C ARG A 186 -0.85 0.41 4.55
N SER A 187 -0.91 0.62 5.86
CA SER A 187 -2.09 0.44 6.70
C SER A 187 -2.29 1.67 7.58
N CYS A 188 -3.55 1.98 7.87
CA CYS A 188 -3.91 3.17 8.64
C CYS A 188 -3.34 3.12 10.07
N SER A 189 -2.75 4.23 10.53
CA SER A 189 -2.40 4.48 11.95
C SER A 189 -1.59 3.39 12.67
N THR A 190 -0.97 2.44 11.96
CA THR A 190 -0.21 1.33 12.57
C THR A 190 0.88 1.80 13.53
N CYS A 191 1.51 2.94 13.24
CA CYS A 191 2.59 3.52 14.04
C CYS A 191 2.11 4.62 15.02
N ASN A 192 0.81 4.85 15.15
CA ASN A 192 0.26 5.85 16.08
C ASN A 192 0.38 5.35 17.54
N ARG A 193 0.42 6.29 18.50
CA ARG A 193 0.44 6.03 19.95
C ARG A 193 1.62 5.17 20.42
N ASN A 194 1.62 4.88 21.71
CA ASN A 194 2.64 4.04 22.32
C ASN A 194 2.57 2.61 21.80
N GLU A 195 1.37 2.13 21.48
CA GLU A 195 1.10 0.81 20.91
C GLU A 195 1.78 0.67 19.55
N GLY A 196 1.63 1.66 18.65
CA GLY A 196 2.26 1.65 17.34
C GLY A 196 3.78 1.78 17.38
N ARG A 197 4.31 2.60 18.29
CA ARG A 197 5.75 2.68 18.57
C ARG A 197 6.31 1.34 19.08
N SER A 198 5.60 0.70 20.00
CA SER A 198 5.98 -0.60 20.57
C SER A 198 5.95 -1.72 19.53
N PHE A 199 4.90 -1.76 18.70
CA PHE A 199 4.80 -2.68 17.57
C PHE A 199 5.95 -2.49 16.58
N ALA A 200 6.21 -1.24 16.17
CA ALA A 200 7.29 -0.95 15.23
C ALA A 200 8.66 -1.38 15.76
N LYS A 201 8.95 -1.05 17.02
CA LYS A 201 10.19 -1.46 17.68
C LYS A 201 10.31 -2.98 17.74
N LYS A 202 9.27 -3.67 18.23
CA LYS A 202 9.26 -5.15 18.33
C LYS A 202 9.49 -5.81 16.98
N PHE A 203 8.82 -5.31 15.94
CA PHE A 203 8.93 -5.85 14.58
C PHE A 203 10.35 -5.70 14.02
N VAL A 204 10.92 -4.50 14.15
CA VAL A 204 12.30 -4.19 13.71
C VAL A 204 13.33 -5.00 14.49
N ASP A 205 13.17 -5.13 15.81
CA ASP A 205 14.08 -5.91 16.66
C ASP A 205 14.01 -7.40 16.33
N LEU A 206 12.82 -7.92 15.99
CA LEU A 206 12.64 -9.32 15.62
C LEU A 206 13.27 -9.65 14.26
N PHE A 207 13.02 -8.84 13.22
CA PHE A 207 13.45 -9.16 11.85
C PHE A 207 14.79 -8.56 11.46
N GLY A 208 15.28 -7.55 12.19
CA GLY A 208 16.49 -6.82 11.81
C GLY A 208 16.34 -6.05 10.49
N VAL A 209 15.12 -5.63 10.14
CA VAL A 209 14.81 -4.87 8.92
C VAL A 209 14.34 -3.46 9.25
N ARG A 210 14.31 -2.58 8.24
CA ARG A 210 13.62 -1.29 8.39
C ARG A 210 12.13 -1.51 8.32
N MET A 211 11.37 -0.78 9.12
CA MET A 211 9.90 -0.79 9.06
C MET A 211 9.39 0.61 8.72
N GLY A 212 8.56 0.70 7.68
CA GLY A 212 7.75 1.88 7.37
C GLY A 212 6.30 1.67 7.79
N GLY A 213 5.64 2.73 8.26
CA GLY A 213 4.22 2.70 8.59
C GLY A 213 3.66 4.10 8.78
N HIS A 214 2.37 4.20 9.10
CA HIS A 214 1.69 5.48 9.19
C HIS A 214 1.21 5.78 10.62
N THR A 215 1.38 7.02 11.06
CA THR A 215 0.84 7.52 12.34
C THR A 215 -0.62 7.94 12.20
N VAL A 216 -1.06 8.38 11.02
CA VAL A 216 -2.46 8.83 10.83
C VAL A 216 -3.24 7.90 9.92
N PHE A 217 -4.54 8.12 9.84
CA PHE A 217 -5.41 7.37 8.94
C PHE A 217 -5.06 7.76 7.49
N ILE A 218 -4.79 6.76 6.64
CA ILE A 218 -4.48 6.95 5.23
C ILE A 218 -5.68 6.53 4.38
N HIS A 219 -6.29 7.50 3.69
CA HIS A 219 -7.26 7.22 2.62
C HIS A 219 -6.48 7.21 1.29
N ALA A 220 -6.96 7.90 0.26
CA ALA A 220 -6.21 8.08 -0.99
C ALA A 220 -4.90 8.87 -0.81
N ILE A 221 -4.79 9.66 0.26
CA ILE A 221 -3.59 10.44 0.61
C ILE A 221 -2.86 9.74 1.75
N HIS A 222 -1.59 9.40 1.52
CA HIS A 222 -0.75 8.71 2.48
C HIS A 222 0.03 9.75 3.31
N ALA A 223 -0.50 10.04 4.50
CA ALA A 223 0.08 10.99 5.45
C ALA A 223 0.75 10.29 6.63
N GLY A 224 1.50 11.04 7.44
CA GLY A 224 2.06 10.55 8.69
C GLY A 224 3.01 9.37 8.52
N LEU A 225 3.71 9.28 7.39
CA LEU A 225 4.66 8.21 7.14
C LEU A 225 5.87 8.38 8.06
N VAL A 226 6.20 7.32 8.79
CA VAL A 226 7.38 7.21 9.65
C VAL A 226 8.14 5.93 9.31
N CYS A 227 9.44 5.91 9.64
CA CYS A 227 10.31 4.77 9.40
C CYS A 227 11.19 4.52 10.63
N LEU A 228 11.37 3.25 10.98
CA LEU A 228 12.24 2.82 12.07
C LEU A 228 13.32 1.88 11.53
N ARG A 229 14.58 2.12 11.90
CA ARG A 229 15.74 1.29 11.56
C ARG A 229 16.10 0.34 12.72
N PRO A 230 16.77 -0.79 12.45
CA PRO A 230 17.33 -1.65 13.50
C PRO A 230 18.19 -0.88 14.51
N GLY A 231 17.91 -1.09 15.79
CA GLY A 231 18.61 -0.43 16.90
C GLY A 231 18.19 1.02 17.18
N GLN A 232 17.25 1.59 16.41
CA GLN A 232 16.71 2.92 16.65
C GLN A 232 15.53 2.86 17.63
N GLU A 233 15.38 3.90 18.46
CA GLU A 233 14.17 4.11 19.27
C GLU A 233 13.12 4.96 18.52
N PRO A 234 11.83 4.58 18.57
CA PRO A 234 10.78 5.36 17.94
C PRO A 234 10.59 6.70 18.67
N SER A 235 10.79 7.80 17.95
CA SER A 235 10.80 9.17 18.53
C SER A 235 9.71 10.09 17.97
N TRP A 236 8.86 9.58 17.08
CA TRP A 236 7.79 10.36 16.47
C TRP A 236 6.60 10.57 17.42
N SER A 237 5.97 11.73 17.30
CA SER A 237 4.68 12.06 17.90
C SER A 237 3.52 11.35 17.17
N ASP A 238 2.31 11.41 17.74
CA ASP A 238 1.14 10.73 17.16
C ASP A 238 0.65 11.39 15.85
N GLU A 239 1.05 12.63 15.58
CA GLU A 239 0.68 13.38 14.37
C GLU A 239 1.86 13.58 13.41
N ASP A 240 3.03 13.06 13.78
CA ASP A 240 4.27 13.19 13.01
C ASP A 240 4.27 12.33 11.75
N GLY A 241 5.12 12.71 10.80
CA GLY A 241 5.44 11.93 9.61
C GLY A 241 5.23 12.73 8.33
N THR A 242 5.91 12.30 7.27
CA THR A 242 5.83 12.99 5.99
C THR A 242 4.60 12.58 5.19
N TRP A 243 4.23 13.39 4.22
CA TRP A 243 3.31 12.99 3.17
C TRP A 243 4.09 12.17 2.14
N CYS A 244 3.50 11.10 1.63
CA CYS A 244 3.99 10.39 0.46
C CYS A 244 2.86 10.12 -0.52
N LEU A 245 3.19 10.00 -1.80
CA LEU A 245 2.27 9.45 -2.77
C LEU A 245 2.29 7.92 -2.65
N ALA A 246 1.14 7.30 -2.91
CA ALA A 246 0.97 5.85 -2.91
C ALA A 246 2.02 5.08 -3.73
N THR A 247 2.65 5.73 -4.70
CA THR A 247 3.56 5.15 -5.68
C THR A 247 5.04 5.42 -5.42
N ASP A 248 5.41 6.39 -4.59
CA ASP A 248 6.75 7.00 -4.59
C ASP A 248 7.49 6.88 -3.25
N MET A 249 8.06 5.70 -2.98
CA MET A 249 8.88 5.46 -1.78
C MET A 249 10.15 4.65 -2.03
N GLY A 250 10.33 4.10 -3.24
CA GLY A 250 11.57 3.41 -3.62
C GLY A 250 12.79 4.33 -3.71
N HIS A 251 12.56 5.66 -3.77
CA HIS A 251 13.61 6.65 -4.01
C HIS A 251 13.85 7.62 -2.85
N HIS A 252 12.99 7.65 -1.83
CA HIS A 252 13.27 8.44 -0.64
C HIS A 252 14.34 7.74 0.19
N SER A 253 15.59 8.17 -0.02
CA SER A 253 16.64 8.11 0.97
C SER A 253 16.18 8.90 2.21
N LEU A 254 15.33 8.29 3.02
CA LEU A 254 15.12 8.68 4.41
C LEU A 254 16.44 8.37 5.10
N ASN A 255 17.40 9.29 5.01
CA ASN A 255 18.69 9.21 5.69
C ASN A 255 18.44 9.21 7.19
#